data_AF-A0A6C0CNP1-F1
#
_entry.id   AF-A0A6C0CNP1-F1
#
_cell.length_a   1.000
_cell.length_b   1.000
_cell.length_c   1.000
_cell.angle_alpha   90.00
_cell.angle_beta   90.00
_cell.angle_gamma   90.00
#
_symmetry.space_group_name_H-M   'P 1'
#
loop_
_entity.id
_entity.type
_entity.pdbx_description
1 polymer ?
#
loop_
_entity_poly.entity_id
_entity_poly.type
_entity_poly.pdbx_seq_one_letter_code
_entity_poly.pdbx_strand_id
1 'polypeptide(L)'
;MKFKIDSLEKFHLKIIGLIVIIVLFSIIYLLLDSTHFQGINPIQDKIKDNIVENEINNGIESYKNYQKQQLEKNVKEVVKDDEDKIDNPSSLQLLFDRLYFSTITACLLGYGDIYPATNTTKFLAAFQSFLTVCLILY
;
A
#
# COMPACT_ATOMS: atom_id res chain seq x y z
N MET A 1 -8.77 -33.34 29.18
CA MET A 1 -9.58 -33.06 27.96
C MET A 1 -10.14 -31.64 27.96
N LYS A 2 -10.83 -31.18 29.03
CA LYS A 2 -11.30 -29.79 29.19
C LYS A 2 -10.24 -28.70 28.90
N PHE A 3 -9.04 -28.83 29.49
CA PHE A 3 -7.95 -27.86 29.30
C PHE A 3 -7.49 -27.69 27.83
N LYS A 4 -7.61 -28.75 27.02
CA LYS A 4 -7.23 -28.74 25.60
C LYS A 4 -8.33 -28.14 24.71
N ILE A 5 -9.60 -28.26 25.14
CA ILE A 5 -10.75 -27.65 24.48
C ILE A 5 -10.73 -26.13 24.73
N ASP A 6 -10.49 -25.68 25.97
CA ASP A 6 -10.38 -24.25 26.30
C ASP A 6 -9.23 -23.55 25.56
N SER A 7 -8.10 -24.25 25.34
CA SER A 7 -6.99 -23.70 24.55
C SER A 7 -7.31 -23.59 23.05
N LEU A 8 -8.13 -24.51 22.53
CA LEU A 8 -8.55 -24.50 21.13
C LEU A 8 -9.52 -23.33 20.88
N GLU A 9 -10.48 -23.11 21.78
CA GLU A 9 -11.40 -21.98 21.72
C GLU A 9 -10.67 -20.63 21.77
N LYS A 10 -9.66 -20.49 22.65
CA LYS A 10 -8.82 -19.27 22.69
C LYS A 10 -8.06 -19.03 21.40
N PHE A 11 -7.53 -20.08 20.77
CA PHE A 11 -6.83 -19.94 19.49
C PHE A 11 -7.77 -19.48 18.37
N HIS A 12 -8.97 -20.06 18.30
CA HIS A 12 -9.99 -19.62 17.35
C HIS A 12 -10.41 -18.17 17.58
N LEU A 13 -10.57 -17.75 18.85
CA LEU A 13 -10.88 -16.36 19.19
C LEU A 13 -9.78 -15.38 18.74
N LYS A 14 -8.49 -15.75 18.88
CA LYS A 14 -7.38 -14.91 18.40
C LYS A 14 -7.37 -14.78 16.87
N ILE A 15 -7.61 -15.87 16.14
CA ILE A 15 -7.72 -15.81 14.67
C ILE A 15 -8.92 -14.96 14.25
N ILE A 16 -10.07 -15.13 14.90
CA ILE A 16 -11.26 -14.31 14.64
C ILE A 16 -10.96 -12.84 14.92
N GLY A 17 -10.31 -12.52 16.05
CA GLY A 17 -9.89 -11.17 16.39
C GLY A 17 -8.95 -10.57 15.35
N LEU A 18 -8.02 -11.35 14.79
CA LEU A 18 -7.09 -10.89 13.77
C LEU A 18 -7.84 -10.55 12.48
N ILE A 19 -8.76 -11.41 12.06
CA ILE A 19 -9.63 -11.16 10.90
C ILE A 19 -10.46 -9.90 11.11
N VAL A 20 -10.99 -9.69 12.33
CA VAL A 20 -11.75 -8.48 12.67
C VAL A 20 -10.87 -7.23 12.57
N ILE A 21 -9.63 -7.26 13.08
CA ILE A 21 -8.69 -6.14 12.93
C ILE A 21 -8.43 -5.82 11.45
N ILE A 22 -8.16 -6.86 10.63
CA ILE A 22 -7.92 -6.69 9.20
C ILE A 22 -9.13 -6.03 8.53
N VAL A 23 -10.34 -6.56 8.74
CA VAL A 23 -11.55 -6.03 8.09
C VAL A 23 -11.85 -4.61 8.57
N LEU A 24 -11.74 -4.34 9.88
CA LEU A 24 -11.95 -3.02 10.47
C LEU A 24 -11.00 -1.98 9.86
N PHE A 25 -9.70 -2.25 9.86
CA PHE A 25 -8.72 -1.30 9.34
C PHE A 25 -8.78 -1.18 7.82
N SER A 26 -9.16 -2.23 7.10
CA SER A 26 -9.44 -2.14 5.65
C SER A 26 -10.54 -1.11 5.35
N ILE A 27 -11.62 -1.11 6.14
CA ILE A 27 -12.69 -0.11 6.02
C ILE A 27 -12.17 1.28 6.38
N ILE A 28 -11.42 1.42 7.48
CA ILE A 28 -10.82 2.71 7.88
C ILE A 28 -9.93 3.24 6.75
N TYR A 29 -9.06 2.42 6.16
CA TYR A 29 -8.19 2.81 5.06
C TYR A 29 -8.93 3.10 3.76
N LEU A 30 -10.13 2.54 3.56
CA LEU A 30 -10.99 2.88 2.43
C LEU A 30 -11.55 4.29 2.54
N LEU A 31 -11.72 4.80 3.77
CA LEU A 31 -12.10 6.21 4.01
C LEU A 31 -10.95 7.19 3.75
N LEU A 32 -9.72 6.69 3.52
CA LEU A 32 -8.56 7.50 3.17
C LEU A 32 -8.33 7.46 1.65
N ASP A 33 -8.18 8.64 1.06
CA ASP A 33 -7.87 8.81 -0.36
C ASP A 33 -6.53 8.16 -0.75
N SER A 34 -6.33 7.92 -2.04
CA SER A 34 -5.09 7.34 -2.59
C SER A 34 -3.83 8.12 -2.19
N THR A 35 -3.92 9.43 -2.01
CA THR A 35 -2.82 10.33 -1.59
C THR A 35 -2.18 9.98 -0.25
N HIS A 36 -2.89 9.22 0.59
CA HIS A 36 -2.42 8.75 1.88
C HIS A 36 -1.43 7.58 1.81
N PHE A 37 -1.26 7.01 0.62
CA PHE A 37 -0.50 5.81 0.35
C PHE A 37 0.40 6.03 -0.88
N GLN A 38 1.55 5.36 -0.91
CA GLN A 38 2.46 5.32 -2.04
C GLN A 38 2.67 3.89 -2.51
N GLY A 39 3.17 3.73 -3.74
CA GLY A 39 3.45 2.43 -4.35
C GLY A 39 2.24 1.74 -4.99
N ILE A 40 1.03 2.31 -4.84
CA ILE A 40 -0.18 1.88 -5.56
C ILE A 40 -0.02 2.09 -7.07
N ASN A 41 0.77 3.11 -7.44
CA ASN A 41 1.05 3.43 -8.83
C ASN A 41 2.54 3.74 -9.04
N PRO A 42 3.38 2.70 -9.19
CA PRO A 42 4.83 2.85 -9.27
C PRO A 42 5.30 3.62 -10.51
N ILE A 43 4.46 3.76 -11.55
CA ILE A 43 4.77 4.54 -12.75
C ILE A 43 4.50 6.03 -12.51
N GLN A 44 3.35 6.40 -11.92
CA GLN A 44 3.06 7.79 -11.57
C GLN A 44 3.95 8.33 -10.47
N ASP A 45 4.30 7.52 -9.47
CA ASP A 45 5.26 7.89 -8.44
C ASP A 45 6.61 8.26 -9.08
N LYS A 46 7.09 7.44 -10.03
CA LYS A 46 8.31 7.77 -10.81
C LYS A 46 8.16 9.04 -11.65
N ILE A 47 7.00 9.31 -12.25
CA ILE A 47 6.78 10.54 -13.04
C ILE A 47 6.81 11.76 -12.11
N LYS A 48 6.17 11.68 -10.95
CA LYS A 48 6.16 12.75 -9.95
C LYS A 48 7.56 13.03 -9.43
N ASP A 49 8.33 12.00 -9.13
CA ASP A 49 9.73 12.12 -8.73
C ASP A 49 10.58 12.80 -9.82
N ASN A 50 10.41 12.40 -11.10
CA ASN A 50 11.10 13.03 -12.23
C ASN A 50 10.71 14.50 -12.43
N ILE A 51 9.46 14.89 -12.15
CA ILE A 51 9.00 16.29 -12.24
C ILE A 51 9.63 17.12 -11.11
N VAL A 52 9.62 16.61 -9.88
CA VAL A 52 10.23 17.30 -8.72
C VAL A 52 11.75 17.43 -8.91
N GLU A 53 12.40 16.39 -9.42
CA GLU A 53 13.84 16.42 -9.73
C GLU A 53 14.17 17.43 -10.85
N ASN A 54 13.27 17.60 -11.83
CA ASN A 54 13.39 18.64 -12.86
C ASN A 54 13.15 20.06 -12.34
N GLU A 55 12.23 20.27 -11.40
CA GLU A 55 12.01 21.58 -10.77
C GLU A 55 13.19 22.01 -9.89
N ILE A 56 13.86 21.05 -9.24
CA ILE A 56 15.08 21.28 -8.46
C ILE A 56 16.29 21.57 -9.38
N ASN A 57 16.32 20.97 -10.58
CA ASN A 57 17.42 21.09 -11.54
C ASN A 57 17.24 22.18 -12.63
N ASN A 58 16.55 23.29 -12.31
CA ASN A 58 16.65 24.52 -13.12
C ASN A 58 18.02 25.21 -12.93
N GLY A 59 19.06 24.47 -13.31
CA GLY A 59 20.46 24.80 -13.18
C GLY A 59 21.29 23.66 -13.76
N ILE A 60 21.53 23.73 -15.06
CA ILE A 60 22.50 22.95 -15.85
C ILE A 60 21.88 21.80 -16.66
N GLU A 61 21.22 22.26 -17.72
CA GLU A 61 21.36 21.82 -19.11
C GLU A 61 22.78 21.27 -19.41
N SER A 62 23.05 20.00 -19.09
CA SER A 62 24.08 19.16 -19.72
C SER A 62 24.24 17.87 -18.91
N TYR A 63 23.36 16.88 -19.09
CA TYR A 63 23.76 15.46 -19.01
C TYR A 63 22.68 14.55 -19.61
N LYS A 64 23.04 13.94 -20.74
CA LYS A 64 22.57 12.62 -21.23
C LYS A 64 21.25 12.53 -22.01
N ASN A 65 21.30 13.22 -23.14
CA ASN A 65 20.67 12.88 -24.43
C ASN A 65 20.98 11.46 -25.01
N TYR A 66 21.30 10.42 -24.21
CA TYR A 66 21.81 9.14 -24.73
C TYR A 66 20.98 7.87 -24.45
N GLN A 67 19.86 7.94 -23.70
CA GLN A 67 18.95 6.80 -23.52
C GLN A 67 17.53 7.03 -24.09
N LYS A 68 17.23 8.24 -24.56
CA LYS A 68 15.87 8.75 -24.77
C LYS A 68 15.16 8.27 -26.04
N GLN A 69 15.78 7.50 -26.94
CA GLN A 69 15.23 7.39 -28.31
C GLN A 69 14.81 5.99 -28.82
N GLN A 70 15.00 4.89 -28.07
CA GLN A 70 14.59 3.55 -28.53
C GLN A 70 13.69 2.75 -27.56
N LEU A 71 13.57 3.15 -26.29
CA LEU A 71 12.59 2.59 -25.34
C LEU A 71 11.21 3.27 -25.41
N GLU A 72 11.12 4.46 -26.02
CA GLU A 72 9.92 5.29 -25.97
C GLU A 72 8.78 4.91 -26.94
N LYS A 73 8.98 4.01 -27.91
CA LYS A 73 7.96 3.72 -28.93
C LYS A 73 7.18 2.41 -28.76
N ASN A 74 7.73 1.38 -28.11
CA ASN A 74 7.01 0.13 -27.83
C ASN A 74 6.40 0.08 -26.42
N VAL A 75 6.87 0.91 -25.49
CA VAL A 75 6.34 1.00 -24.11
C VAL A 75 5.12 1.92 -24.04
N LYS A 76 5.05 2.99 -24.86
CA LYS A 76 3.94 3.96 -24.85
C LYS A 76 2.59 3.42 -25.35
N GLU A 77 2.53 2.23 -25.96
CA GLU A 77 1.27 1.64 -26.42
C GLU A 77 0.72 0.62 -25.41
N VAL A 78 1.60 -0.14 -24.75
CA VAL A 78 1.23 -1.02 -23.61
C VAL A 78 0.88 -0.19 -22.36
N VAL A 79 1.52 0.95 -22.16
CA VAL A 79 1.29 1.84 -21.00
C VAL A 79 -0.04 2.62 -21.10
N LYS A 80 -0.62 2.81 -22.30
CA LYS A 80 -1.89 3.56 -22.44
C LYS A 80 -3.12 2.80 -21.98
N ASP A 81 -3.15 1.47 -22.17
CA ASP A 81 -4.24 0.63 -21.65
C ASP A 81 -4.17 0.46 -20.12
N ASP A 82 -2.98 0.65 -19.53
CA ASP A 82 -2.77 0.68 -18.09
C ASP A 82 -3.00 2.10 -17.49
N GLU A 83 -2.69 3.18 -18.23
CA GLU A 83 -2.90 4.59 -17.83
C GLU A 83 -4.36 4.90 -17.48
N ASP A 84 -5.33 4.40 -18.25
CA ASP A 84 -6.77 4.64 -17.98
C ASP A 84 -7.29 3.91 -16.72
N LYS A 85 -6.70 2.77 -16.36
CA LYS A 85 -6.99 2.05 -15.10
C LYS A 85 -6.28 2.67 -13.89
N ILE A 86 -5.21 3.39 -14.17
CA ILE A 86 -4.32 4.02 -13.21
C ILE A 86 -4.87 5.36 -12.72
N ASP A 87 -5.40 6.20 -13.62
CA ASP A 87 -5.95 7.52 -13.25
C ASP A 87 -7.32 7.44 -12.57
N ASN A 88 -8.05 6.33 -12.76
CA ASN A 88 -9.31 6.04 -12.08
C ASN A 88 -9.31 4.60 -11.57
N PRO A 89 -8.67 4.32 -10.42
CA PRO A 89 -8.71 3.00 -9.84
C PRO A 89 -10.17 2.59 -9.62
N SER A 90 -10.53 1.42 -10.15
CA SER A 90 -11.85 0.84 -9.89
C SER A 90 -12.06 0.74 -8.38
N SER A 91 -13.28 1.00 -7.89
CA SER A 91 -13.59 0.92 -6.45
C SER A 91 -13.25 -0.45 -5.86
N LEU A 92 -13.29 -1.52 -6.66
CA LEU A 92 -12.84 -2.86 -6.26
C LEU A 92 -11.32 -2.96 -6.11
N GLN A 93 -10.56 -2.34 -7.02
CA GLN A 93 -9.10 -2.32 -6.93
C GLN A 93 -8.67 -1.57 -5.68
N LEU A 94 -9.27 -0.39 -5.44
CA LEU A 94 -9.04 0.36 -4.20
C LEU A 94 -9.34 -0.47 -2.95
N LEU A 95 -10.48 -1.18 -2.93
CA LEU A 95 -10.83 -2.08 -1.83
C LEU A 95 -9.78 -3.17 -1.62
N PHE A 96 -9.34 -3.83 -2.69
CA PHE A 96 -8.33 -4.89 -2.61
C PHE A 96 -6.97 -4.36 -2.15
N ASP A 97 -6.55 -3.18 -2.62
CA ASP A 97 -5.30 -2.54 -2.19
C ASP A 97 -5.33 -2.21 -0.69
N ARG A 98 -6.47 -1.68 -0.18
CA ARG A 98 -6.65 -1.39 1.25
C ARG A 98 -6.69 -2.66 2.10
N LEU A 99 -7.40 -3.68 1.61
CA LEU A 99 -7.49 -4.98 2.28
C LEU A 99 -6.14 -5.66 2.35
N TYR A 100 -5.40 -5.64 1.25
CA TYR A 100 -4.05 -6.15 1.15
C TYR A 100 -3.12 -5.42 2.13
N PHE A 101 -3.09 -4.09 2.09
CA PHE A 101 -2.27 -3.28 3.00
C PHE A 101 -2.59 -3.57 4.48
N SER A 102 -3.87 -3.66 4.84
CA SER A 102 -4.28 -4.00 6.19
C SER A 102 -3.86 -5.43 6.57
N THR A 103 -3.98 -6.40 5.66
CA THR A 103 -3.59 -7.79 5.90
C THR A 103 -2.09 -7.91 6.18
N ILE A 104 -1.24 -7.33 5.34
CA ILE A 104 0.22 -7.41 5.51
C ILE A 104 0.71 -6.64 6.74
N THR A 105 -0.03 -5.60 7.16
CA THR A 105 0.23 -4.84 8.38
C THR A 105 -0.19 -5.64 9.63
N ALA A 106 -1.38 -6.24 9.64
CA ALA A 106 -1.84 -7.09 10.76
C ALA A 106 -0.93 -8.31 10.93
N CYS A 107 -0.52 -8.95 9.84
CA CYS A 107 0.39 -10.09 9.90
C CYS A 107 1.84 -9.68 10.21
N LEU A 108 2.13 -8.39 10.43
CA LEU A 108 3.47 -7.86 10.71
C LEU A 108 4.51 -8.26 9.63
N LEU A 109 4.07 -8.41 8.38
CA LEU A 109 4.92 -8.78 7.23
C LEU A 109 5.56 -7.54 6.59
N GLY A 110 4.72 -6.59 6.17
CA GLY A 110 5.16 -5.33 5.55
C GLY A 110 6.07 -5.49 4.32
N TYR A 111 5.54 -5.97 3.19
CA TYR A 111 6.32 -6.16 1.96
C TYR A 111 6.91 -4.86 1.37
N GLY A 112 6.30 -3.70 1.68
CA GLY A 112 6.82 -2.38 1.31
C GLY A 112 6.46 -1.91 -0.10
N ASP A 113 5.65 -2.69 -0.82
CA ASP A 113 5.06 -2.35 -2.11
C ASP A 113 3.94 -1.32 -2.00
N ILE A 114 3.13 -1.39 -0.93
CA ILE A 114 2.21 -0.31 -0.53
C ILE A 114 2.61 0.17 0.87
N TYR A 115 2.82 1.47 1.03
CA TYR A 115 3.28 2.03 2.31
C TYR A 115 2.67 3.41 2.60
N PRO A 116 2.56 3.78 3.89
CA PRO A 116 1.88 5.01 4.30
C PRO A 116 2.71 6.25 3.96
N ALA A 117 2.13 7.18 3.18
CA ALA A 117 2.80 8.40 2.75
C ALA A 117 2.68 9.51 3.82
N THR A 118 1.50 9.69 4.39
CA THR A 118 1.23 10.76 5.35
C THR A 118 1.32 10.30 6.80
N ASN A 119 1.49 11.27 7.72
CA ASN A 119 1.59 11.01 9.15
C ASN A 119 0.32 10.35 9.73
N THR A 120 -0.86 10.68 9.19
CA THR A 120 -2.13 10.06 9.60
C THR A 120 -2.12 8.56 9.32
N THR A 121 -1.74 8.16 8.11
CA THR A 121 -1.69 6.74 7.72
C THR A 121 -0.58 6.01 8.47
N LYS A 122 0.57 6.66 8.70
CA LYS A 122 1.66 6.11 9.52
C LYS A 122 1.20 5.82 10.94
N PHE A 123 0.45 6.75 11.56
CA PHE A 123 -0.13 6.55 12.88
C PHE A 123 -1.13 5.40 12.90
N LEU A 124 -2.05 5.34 11.93
CA LEU A 124 -3.04 4.26 11.84
C LEU A 124 -2.38 2.89 11.64
N ALA A 125 -1.37 2.79 10.76
CA ALA A 125 -0.62 1.56 10.55
C ALA A 125 0.14 1.12 11.81
N ALA A 126 0.79 2.06 12.50
CA ALA A 126 1.45 1.77 13.78
C ALA A 126 0.45 1.30 14.85
N PHE A 127 -0.71 1.95 14.92
CA PHE A 127 -1.77 1.59 15.86
C PHE A 127 -2.37 0.21 15.56
N GLN A 128 -2.59 -0.12 14.29
CA GLN A 128 -3.04 -1.45 13.87
C GLN A 128 -2.04 -2.55 14.29
N SER A 129 -0.76 -2.33 14.01
CA SER A 129 0.30 -3.28 14.37
C SER A 129 0.39 -3.45 15.89
N PHE A 130 0.27 -2.36 16.65
CA PHE A 130 0.21 -2.40 18.11
C PHE A 130 -0.95 -3.25 18.64
N LEU A 131 -2.17 -3.03 18.14
CA LEU A 131 -3.34 -3.83 18.51
C LEU A 131 -3.15 -5.31 18.17
N THR A 132 -2.53 -5.61 17.04
CA THR A 132 -2.26 -6.99 16.62
C THR A 132 -1.27 -7.68 17.55
N VAL A 133 -0.20 -6.98 17.94
CA VAL A 133 0.75 -7.47 18.94
C VAL A 133 0.04 -7.76 20.26
N CYS A 134 -0.83 -6.85 20.73
CA CYS A 134 -1.63 -7.07 21.93
C CYS A 134 -2.50 -8.33 21.82
N LEU A 135 -3.19 -8.54 20.69
CA LEU A 135 -4.06 -9.69 20.46
C LEU A 135 -3.30 -11.04 20.41
N ILE A 136 -2.11 -11.04 19.81
CA ILE A 136 -1.31 -12.25 19.70
C ILE A 136 -0.76 -12.63 21.08
N LEU A 137 -0.19 -11.67 21.80
CA LEU A 137 0.47 -11.89 23.09
C LEU A 137 -0.52 -12.20 24.22
N TYR A 138 -1.67 -11.54 24.25
CA TYR A 138 -2.67 -11.68 25.32
C TYR A 138 -3.90 -12.39 24.78
#